data_AF-A0A2D4G5S1-F1
#
_entry.id   AF-A0A2D4G5S1-F1
#
_cell.length_a   1.000
_cell.length_b   1.000
_cell.length_c   1.000
_cell.angle_alpha   90.00
_cell.angle_beta   90.00
_cell.angle_gamma   90.00
#
_symmetry.space_group_name_H-M   'P 1'
#
loop_
_entity.id
_entity.type
_entity.pdbx_description
1 polymer ?
#
loop_
_entity_poly.entity_id
_entity_poly.type
_entity_poly.pdbx_seq_one_letter_code
_entity_poly.pdbx_strand_id
1 'polypeptide(L)'
;VRSMLLPEVNGPILPSDWLFLPLISLYNKTTGAGTQWATESPLPLDLVNVVTRNLQWVLLLETWRPQILQGIPIAAKLARLMCVFLTGSDLFLEGPVHCYTAALLSLYCQSKAFESLNLDAPLPGLASFHDLYISLLEQFESVSFGDPLFGVFVLLPLQRHFSSQLKMAVFGEHMNTLRALGVPFQQVCLTMDAGKQITQPLYR
;
A
#
# COMPACT_ATOMS: atom_id res chain seq x y z
N VAL A 1 13.18 34.10 11.95
CA VAL A 1 12.92 34.23 13.40
C VAL A 1 13.64 33.09 14.10
N ARG A 2 14.72 33.36 14.83
CA ARG A 2 15.43 32.34 15.64
C ARG A 2 14.72 32.25 16.99
N SER A 3 14.00 31.17 17.23
CA SER A 3 13.42 30.90 18.55
C SER A 3 14.54 30.49 19.49
N MET A 4 14.75 31.22 20.59
CA MET A 4 15.81 30.93 21.57
C MET A 4 15.46 29.79 22.54
N LEU A 5 14.26 29.21 22.42
CA LEU A 5 13.72 28.20 23.35
C LEU A 5 13.52 26.82 22.71
N LEU A 6 13.69 26.70 21.39
CA LEU A 6 13.57 25.44 20.68
C LEU A 6 14.94 25.07 20.09
N PRO A 7 15.39 23.81 20.23
CA PRO A 7 16.59 23.36 19.54
C PRO A 7 16.45 23.61 18.04
N GLU A 8 17.57 23.90 17.36
CA GLU A 8 17.57 24.11 15.90
C GLU A 8 16.99 22.87 15.22
N VAL A 9 15.78 23.02 14.66
CA VAL A 9 15.11 21.95 13.91
C VAL A 9 15.74 21.93 12.53
N ASN A 10 16.78 21.11 12.38
CA ASN A 10 17.41 20.85 11.08
C ASN A 10 16.57 19.82 10.33
N GLY A 11 15.54 20.30 9.62
CA GLY A 11 14.70 19.48 8.75
C GLY A 11 13.20 19.80 8.88
N PRO A 12 12.36 19.19 8.02
CA PRO A 12 10.93 19.30 8.16
C PRO A 12 10.48 18.64 9.48
N ILE A 13 9.50 19.27 10.16
CA ILE A 13 8.94 18.78 11.44
C ILE A 13 8.27 17.41 11.26
N LEU A 14 7.78 17.13 10.05
CA LEU A 14 7.08 15.91 9.67
C LEU A 14 7.79 15.24 8.49
N PRO A 15 7.75 13.90 8.40
CA PRO A 15 8.31 13.17 7.27
C PRO A 15 7.56 13.51 5.97
N SER A 16 8.18 13.28 4.82
CA SER A 16 7.58 13.60 3.51
C SER A 16 6.27 12.87 3.25
N ASP A 17 6.12 11.70 3.82
CA ASP A 17 4.99 10.77 3.78
C ASP A 17 4.02 10.91 4.98
N TRP A 18 4.01 12.08 5.63
CA TRP A 18 3.25 12.35 6.87
C TRP A 18 1.77 11.93 6.84
N LEU A 19 1.13 12.00 5.68
CA LEU A 19 -0.27 11.60 5.49
C LEU A 19 -0.52 10.11 5.79
N PHE A 20 0.51 9.27 5.69
CA PHE A 20 0.41 7.84 5.99
C PHE A 20 0.82 7.52 7.43
N LEU A 21 1.18 8.50 8.25
CA LEU A 21 1.61 8.29 9.64
C LEU A 21 0.65 7.42 10.46
N PRO A 22 -0.69 7.56 10.36
CA PRO A 22 -1.59 6.66 11.06
C PRO A 22 -1.34 5.20 10.69
N LEU A 23 -1.30 4.87 9.39
CA LEU A 23 -1.03 3.51 8.90
C LEU A 23 0.34 2.99 9.32
N ILE A 24 1.40 3.79 9.18
CA ILE A 24 2.76 3.42 9.60
C ILE A 24 2.79 3.16 11.11
N SER A 25 2.16 4.04 11.90
CA SER A 25 2.16 3.93 13.36
C SER A 25 1.45 2.67 13.83
N LEU A 26 0.41 2.26 13.11
CA LEU A 26 -0.32 1.03 13.39
C LEU A 26 0.50 -0.20 13.01
N TYR A 27 1.08 -0.21 11.81
CA TYR A 27 2.00 -1.26 11.38
C TYR A 27 3.19 -1.42 12.34
N ASN A 28 3.84 -0.32 12.73
CA ASN A 28 4.96 -0.36 13.67
C ASN A 28 4.54 -0.87 15.05
N LYS A 29 3.31 -0.57 15.50
CA LYS A 29 2.78 -1.12 16.75
C LYS A 29 2.55 -2.63 16.63
N THR A 30 2.00 -3.11 15.53
CA THR A 30 1.75 -4.55 15.32
C THR A 30 3.03 -5.36 15.13
N THR A 31 4.04 -4.79 14.48
CA THR A 31 5.34 -5.44 14.26
C THR A 31 6.28 -5.30 15.46
N GLY A 32 6.21 -4.19 16.21
CA GLY A 32 7.08 -3.90 17.35
C GLY A 32 6.58 -4.42 18.70
N ALA A 33 5.27 -4.52 18.90
CA ALA A 33 4.68 -5.17 20.08
C ALA A 33 4.41 -6.64 19.72
N GLY A 34 5.37 -7.51 20.01
CA GLY A 34 5.27 -8.94 19.71
C GLY A 34 3.89 -9.51 20.04
N THR A 35 3.19 -9.96 19.00
CA THR A 35 2.03 -10.89 18.95
C THR A 35 0.82 -10.68 19.89
N GLN A 36 0.82 -9.73 20.82
CA GLN A 36 -0.25 -9.59 21.83
C GLN A 36 -1.58 -9.10 21.25
N TRP A 37 -1.57 -8.36 20.13
CA TRP A 37 -2.80 -7.90 19.46
C TRP A 37 -3.39 -8.90 18.47
N ALA A 38 -2.68 -9.99 18.15
CA ALA A 38 -3.15 -10.97 17.19
C ALA A 38 -4.16 -11.98 17.79
N THR A 39 -4.40 -11.93 19.11
CA THR A 39 -5.21 -12.96 19.81
C THR A 39 -6.46 -12.42 20.51
N GLU A 40 -6.66 -11.10 20.58
CA GLU A 40 -7.88 -10.54 21.15
C GLU A 40 -8.83 -10.04 20.06
N SER A 41 -10.02 -10.67 20.00
CA SER A 41 -11.39 -10.12 19.80
C SER A 41 -11.54 -8.77 19.09
N PRO A 42 -12.63 -8.55 18.31
CA PRO A 42 -12.63 -7.77 17.08
C PRO A 42 -11.91 -6.42 17.20
N LEU A 43 -11.18 -6.07 16.14
CA LEU A 43 -10.44 -4.81 16.00
C LEU A 43 -11.24 -3.66 16.63
N PRO A 44 -10.63 -2.84 17.51
CA PRO A 44 -11.35 -1.74 18.14
C PRO A 44 -12.04 -0.91 17.05
N LEU A 45 -13.36 -0.66 17.17
CA LEU A 45 -14.12 0.15 16.20
C LEU A 45 -13.45 1.51 15.90
N ASP A 46 -12.70 2.04 16.87
CA ASP A 46 -11.91 3.25 16.73
C ASP A 46 -10.78 3.10 15.69
N LEU A 47 -10.14 1.93 15.62
CA LEU A 47 -9.07 1.63 14.67
C LEU A 47 -9.58 1.63 13.23
N VAL A 48 -10.68 0.91 12.95
CA VAL A 48 -11.28 0.86 11.61
C VAL A 48 -11.67 2.27 11.16
N ASN A 49 -12.24 3.07 12.06
CA ASN A 49 -12.60 4.46 11.77
C ASN A 49 -11.37 5.34 11.49
N VAL A 50 -10.30 5.22 12.29
CA VAL A 50 -9.04 5.96 12.09
C VAL A 50 -8.41 5.62 10.74
N VAL A 51 -8.31 4.34 10.40
CA VAL A 51 -7.78 3.86 9.12
C VAL A 51 -8.65 4.33 7.95
N THR A 52 -9.97 4.16 8.06
CA THR A 52 -10.91 4.63 7.04
C THR A 52 -10.78 6.13 6.79
N ARG A 53 -10.76 6.94 7.85
CA ARG A 53 -10.59 8.41 7.73
C ARG A 53 -9.23 8.78 7.15
N ASN A 54 -8.18 8.03 7.51
CA ASN A 54 -6.87 8.24 6.94
C ASN A 54 -6.87 7.99 5.43
N LEU A 55 -7.38 6.85 4.97
CA LEU A 55 -7.48 6.52 3.55
C LEU A 55 -8.37 7.51 2.78
N GLN A 56 -9.50 7.94 3.37
CA GLN A 56 -10.35 9.00 2.82
C GLN A 56 -9.56 10.30 2.62
N TRP A 57 -8.78 10.69 3.61
CA TRP A 57 -7.96 11.91 3.56
C TRP A 57 -6.88 11.82 2.49
N VAL A 58 -6.20 10.67 2.37
CA VAL A 58 -5.22 10.43 1.30
C VAL A 58 -5.90 10.53 -0.07
N LEU A 59 -7.06 9.88 -0.26
CA LEU A 59 -7.79 9.92 -1.52
C LEU A 59 -8.24 11.34 -1.88
N LEU A 60 -8.70 12.11 -0.90
CA LEU A 60 -9.05 13.50 -1.09
C LEU A 60 -7.84 14.32 -1.55
N LEU A 61 -6.68 14.16 -0.90
CA LEU A 61 -5.48 14.91 -1.26
C LEU A 61 -4.95 14.52 -2.64
N GLU A 62 -4.92 13.24 -3.00
CA GLU A 62 -4.51 12.79 -4.33
C GLU A 62 -5.45 13.32 -5.43
N THR A 63 -6.75 13.44 -5.14
CA THR A 63 -7.73 13.92 -6.12
C THR A 63 -7.73 15.45 -6.25
N TRP A 64 -7.69 16.18 -5.14
CA TRP A 64 -7.92 17.63 -5.12
C TRP A 64 -6.65 18.47 -5.03
N ARG A 65 -5.56 17.91 -4.48
CA ARG A 65 -4.28 18.59 -4.25
C ARG A 65 -3.09 17.68 -4.56
N PRO A 66 -3.02 17.05 -5.75
CA PRO A 66 -1.94 16.12 -6.08
C PRO A 66 -0.55 16.75 -5.98
N GLN A 67 -0.44 18.08 -6.13
CA GLN A 67 0.82 18.82 -6.05
C GLN A 67 1.52 18.65 -4.69
N ILE A 68 0.76 18.49 -3.61
CA ILE A 68 1.30 18.26 -2.26
C ILE A 68 2.00 16.89 -2.18
N LEU A 69 1.55 15.93 -2.99
CA LEU A 69 1.99 14.54 -2.96
C LEU A 69 2.94 14.18 -4.10
N GLN A 70 3.34 15.14 -4.94
CA GLN A 70 4.26 14.92 -6.05
C GLN A 70 5.67 14.54 -5.59
N GLY A 71 6.09 14.99 -4.40
CA GLY A 71 7.40 14.67 -3.85
C GLY A 71 7.52 13.26 -3.26
N ILE A 72 6.42 12.51 -3.19
CA ILE A 72 6.39 11.16 -2.60
C ILE A 72 6.42 10.14 -3.74
N PRO A 73 7.45 9.26 -3.80
CA PRO A 73 7.50 8.19 -4.79
C PRO A 73 6.27 7.29 -4.73
N ILE A 74 5.74 6.86 -5.88
CA ILE A 74 4.61 5.92 -5.92
C ILE A 74 4.94 4.62 -5.20
N ALA A 75 6.19 4.15 -5.27
CA ALA A 75 6.66 3.00 -4.51
C ALA A 75 6.45 3.17 -3.00
N ALA A 76 6.72 4.36 -2.45
CA ALA A 76 6.45 4.66 -1.06
C ALA A 76 4.94 4.61 -0.78
N LYS A 77 4.11 5.24 -1.61
CA LYS A 77 2.64 5.24 -1.44
C LYS A 77 2.08 3.81 -1.44
N LEU A 78 2.53 2.96 -2.37
CA LEU A 78 2.14 1.55 -2.45
C LEU A 78 2.59 0.77 -1.21
N ALA A 79 3.85 0.95 -0.78
CA ALA A 79 4.35 0.34 0.45
C ALA A 79 3.48 0.72 1.67
N ARG A 80 2.96 1.94 1.71
CA ARG A 80 2.08 2.37 2.82
C ARG A 80 0.66 1.82 2.72
N LEU A 81 0.15 1.59 1.51
CA LEU A 81 -1.09 0.85 1.35
C LEU A 81 -0.92 -0.63 1.73
N MET A 82 0.24 -1.23 1.48
CA MET A 82 0.54 -2.60 1.91
C MET A 82 0.44 -2.77 3.43
N CYS A 83 0.74 -1.71 4.21
CA CYS A 83 0.53 -1.71 5.66
C CYS A 83 -0.91 -2.01 6.08
N VAL A 84 -1.92 -1.76 5.25
CA VAL A 84 -3.33 -2.09 5.54
C VAL A 84 -3.50 -3.60 5.69
N PHE A 85 -2.85 -4.40 4.85
CA PHE A 85 -2.91 -5.87 4.91
C PHE A 85 -2.03 -6.43 6.03
N LEU A 86 -0.93 -5.74 6.34
CA LEU A 86 0.00 -6.12 7.40
C LEU A 86 -0.47 -5.71 8.81
N THR A 87 -1.54 -4.93 8.92
CA THR A 87 -2.08 -4.44 10.19
C THR A 87 -3.37 -5.18 10.53
N GLY A 88 -3.27 -6.22 11.36
CA GLY A 88 -4.42 -7.03 11.79
C GLY A 88 -4.89 -8.02 10.72
N SER A 89 -5.51 -9.11 11.14
CA SER A 89 -5.95 -10.19 10.25
C SER A 89 -7.21 -9.86 9.44
N ASP A 90 -8.00 -8.88 9.90
CA ASP A 90 -9.36 -8.65 9.39
C ASP A 90 -9.56 -7.22 8.85
N LEU A 91 -8.60 -6.31 9.08
CA LEU A 91 -8.76 -4.87 8.80
C LEU A 91 -9.03 -4.59 7.32
N PHE A 92 -8.40 -5.35 6.43
CA PHE A 92 -8.57 -5.20 4.99
C PHE A 92 -9.92 -5.73 4.49
N LEU A 93 -10.62 -6.55 5.28
CA LEU A 93 -11.97 -7.06 4.95
C LEU A 93 -13.06 -6.04 5.27
N GLU A 94 -12.76 -5.01 6.08
CA GLU A 94 -13.70 -3.95 6.39
C GLU A 94 -14.08 -3.18 5.13
N GLY A 95 -15.36 -3.21 4.76
CA GLY A 95 -15.86 -2.66 3.49
C GLY A 95 -15.35 -1.24 3.15
N PRO A 96 -15.38 -0.26 4.08
CA PRO A 96 -14.84 1.07 3.83
C PRO A 96 -13.33 1.05 3.57
N VAL A 97 -12.55 0.33 4.37
CA VAL A 97 -11.09 0.22 4.24
C VAL A 97 -10.73 -0.41 2.90
N HIS A 98 -11.40 -1.50 2.55
CA HIS A 98 -11.24 -2.19 1.27
C HIS A 98 -11.53 -1.24 0.09
N CYS A 99 -12.68 -0.57 0.10
CA CYS A 99 -13.09 0.33 -0.98
C CYS A 99 -12.12 1.50 -1.19
N TYR A 100 -11.66 2.16 -0.11
CA TYR A 100 -10.72 3.27 -0.25
C TYR A 100 -9.32 2.80 -0.67
N THR A 101 -8.89 1.65 -0.19
CA THR A 101 -7.60 1.05 -0.62
C THR A 101 -7.63 0.70 -2.11
N ALA A 102 -8.72 0.10 -2.59
CA ALA A 102 -8.91 -0.22 -4.01
C ALA A 102 -8.97 1.05 -4.89
N ALA A 103 -9.64 2.10 -4.42
CA ALA A 103 -9.71 3.39 -5.13
C ALA A 103 -8.32 4.05 -5.25
N LEU A 104 -7.54 4.05 -4.16
CA LEU A 104 -6.18 4.59 -4.15
C LEU A 104 -5.23 3.77 -5.03
N LEU A 105 -5.31 2.44 -4.97
CA LEU A 105 -4.55 1.56 -5.86
C LEU A 105 -4.84 1.88 -7.33
N SER A 106 -6.13 1.98 -7.69
CA SER A 106 -6.56 2.30 -9.05
C SER A 106 -6.00 3.65 -9.51
N LEU A 107 -6.02 4.66 -8.64
CA LEU A 107 -5.48 5.99 -8.92
C LEU A 107 -3.96 5.96 -9.15
N TYR A 108 -3.22 5.16 -8.36
CA TYR A 108 -1.78 5.02 -8.50
C TYR A 108 -1.39 4.26 -9.76
N CYS A 109 -2.12 3.20 -10.11
CA CYS A 109 -1.88 2.44 -11.34
C CYS A 109 -2.17 3.25 -12.61
N GLN A 110 -3.12 4.20 -12.56
CA GLN A 110 -3.43 5.08 -13.70
C GLN A 110 -2.46 6.26 -13.84
N SER A 111 -1.60 6.50 -12.84
CA SER A 111 -0.64 7.60 -12.87
C SER A 111 0.47 7.34 -13.89
N LYS A 112 0.83 8.36 -14.69
CA LYS A 112 1.96 8.28 -15.64
C LYS A 112 3.29 7.93 -14.95
N ALA A 113 3.42 8.25 -13.66
CA ALA A 113 4.61 7.94 -12.89
C ALA A 113 4.68 6.44 -12.48
N PHE A 114 3.61 5.67 -12.68
CA PHE A 114 3.61 4.22 -12.50
C PHE A 114 4.52 3.52 -13.51
N GLU A 115 4.60 4.02 -14.74
CA GLU A 115 5.55 3.51 -15.76
C GLU A 115 7.02 3.65 -15.33
N SER A 116 7.31 4.66 -14.50
CA SER A 116 8.64 4.88 -13.90
C SER A 116 8.79 4.29 -12.50
N LEU A 117 7.87 3.41 -12.08
CA LEU A 117 7.89 2.83 -10.75
C LEU A 117 9.16 1.99 -10.55
N ASN A 118 9.95 2.35 -9.54
CA ASN A 118 11.13 1.62 -9.12
C ASN A 118 10.97 1.19 -7.66
N LEU A 119 10.86 -0.12 -7.45
CA LEU A 119 10.70 -0.73 -6.12
C LEU A 119 12.05 -1.02 -5.45
N ASP A 120 13.15 -1.00 -6.20
CA ASP A 120 14.51 -1.26 -5.68
C ASP A 120 15.15 0.03 -5.10
N ALA A 121 14.51 1.19 -5.29
CA ALA A 121 14.97 2.46 -4.72
C ALA A 121 14.75 2.50 -3.19
N PRO A 122 15.68 3.11 -2.42
CA PRO A 122 15.50 3.24 -0.98
C PRO A 122 14.28 4.12 -0.67
N LEU A 123 13.37 3.59 0.15
CA LEU A 123 12.16 4.28 0.56
C LEU A 123 12.30 4.82 1.98
N PRO A 124 11.96 6.09 2.26
CA PRO A 124 12.02 6.64 3.60
C PRO A 124 11.19 5.81 4.60
N GLY A 125 11.81 5.47 5.73
CA GLY A 125 11.16 4.71 6.80
C GLY A 125 10.96 3.22 6.51
N LEU A 126 11.57 2.68 5.44
CA LEU A 126 11.54 1.26 5.12
C LEU A 126 12.97 0.74 4.94
N ALA A 127 13.29 -0.40 5.56
CA ALA A 127 14.61 -1.03 5.45
C ALA A 127 14.88 -1.50 4.00
N SER A 128 13.94 -2.26 3.44
CA SER A 128 13.90 -2.59 2.02
C SER A 128 12.47 -2.88 1.59
N PHE A 129 12.14 -2.64 0.31
CA PHE A 129 10.84 -3.05 -0.24
C PHE A 129 10.70 -4.57 -0.26
N HIS A 130 11.82 -5.28 -0.43
CA HIS A 130 11.86 -6.74 -0.41
C HIS A 130 11.34 -7.30 0.92
N ASP A 131 11.82 -6.81 2.07
CA ASP A 131 11.42 -7.34 3.39
C ASP A 131 9.93 -7.08 3.67
N LEU A 132 9.43 -5.92 3.23
CA LEU A 132 8.00 -5.61 3.27
C LEU A 132 7.19 -6.59 2.43
N TYR A 133 7.70 -6.93 1.24
CA TYR A 133 7.03 -7.84 0.32
C TYR A 133 7.04 -9.27 0.86
N ILE A 134 8.13 -9.75 1.47
CA ILE A 134 8.15 -11.05 2.17
C ILE A 134 7.09 -11.08 3.27
N SER A 135 7.03 -10.04 4.12
CA SER A 135 6.00 -9.94 5.16
C SER A 135 4.58 -9.98 4.59
N LEU A 136 4.38 -9.36 3.42
CA LEU A 136 3.11 -9.35 2.71
C LEU A 136 2.71 -10.74 2.20
N LEU A 137 3.67 -11.51 1.66
CA LEU A 137 3.45 -12.88 1.19
C LEU A 137 3.10 -13.82 2.35
N GLU A 138 3.84 -13.74 3.46
CA GLU A 138 3.55 -14.52 4.67
C GLU A 138 2.14 -14.23 5.20
N GLN A 139 1.78 -12.96 5.28
CA GLN A 139 0.44 -12.54 5.70
C GLN A 139 -0.64 -13.01 4.72
N PHE A 140 -0.38 -12.98 3.42
CA PHE A 140 -1.32 -13.47 2.40
C PHE A 140 -1.56 -14.97 2.55
N GLU A 141 -0.50 -15.76 2.75
CA GLU A 141 -0.62 -17.21 2.97
C GLU A 141 -1.36 -17.54 4.26
N SER A 142 -1.24 -16.70 5.28
CA SER A 142 -1.85 -16.93 6.59
C SER A 142 -3.34 -16.52 6.64
N VAL A 143 -3.69 -15.33 6.13
CA VAL A 143 -5.01 -14.72 6.38
C VAL A 143 -5.61 -14.02 5.16
N SER A 144 -5.19 -14.31 3.92
CA SER A 144 -5.77 -13.63 2.75
C SER A 144 -7.25 -13.89 2.51
N PHE A 145 -7.78 -15.04 2.97
CA PHE A 145 -9.14 -15.51 2.68
C PHE A 145 -9.51 -15.51 1.18
N GLY A 146 -8.52 -15.51 0.27
CA GLY A 146 -8.73 -15.40 -1.17
C GLY A 146 -9.18 -14.00 -1.64
N ASP A 147 -8.92 -12.96 -0.84
CA ASP A 147 -9.31 -11.59 -1.17
C ASP A 147 -8.64 -11.09 -2.47
N PRO A 148 -9.44 -10.59 -3.43
CA PRO A 148 -8.92 -10.18 -4.73
C PRO A 148 -8.02 -8.95 -4.66
N LEU A 149 -8.32 -7.98 -3.78
CA LEU A 149 -7.53 -6.75 -3.67
C LEU A 149 -6.13 -7.07 -3.10
N PHE A 150 -6.07 -7.88 -2.06
CA PHE A 150 -4.82 -8.38 -1.49
C PHE A 150 -4.02 -9.16 -2.55
N GLY A 151 -4.69 -10.01 -3.33
CA GLY A 151 -4.08 -10.69 -4.47
C GLY A 151 -3.46 -9.75 -5.50
N VAL A 152 -4.12 -8.62 -5.82
CA VAL A 152 -3.55 -7.62 -6.74
C VAL A 152 -2.27 -7.00 -6.19
N PHE A 153 -2.21 -6.69 -4.88
CA PHE A 153 -0.99 -6.18 -4.25
C PHE A 153 0.16 -7.19 -4.28
N VAL A 154 -0.15 -8.49 -4.11
CA VAL A 154 0.83 -9.57 -4.26
C VAL A 154 1.35 -9.67 -5.70
N LEU A 155 0.48 -9.51 -6.69
CA LEU A 155 0.84 -9.63 -8.11
C LEU A 155 1.57 -8.39 -8.66
N LEU A 156 1.41 -7.22 -8.07
CA LEU A 156 1.96 -5.95 -8.58
C LEU A 156 3.49 -6.02 -8.81
N PRO A 157 4.31 -6.52 -7.87
CA PRO A 157 5.75 -6.64 -8.08
C PRO A 157 6.17 -7.75 -9.06
N LEU A 158 5.24 -8.60 -9.51
CA LEU A 158 5.52 -9.65 -10.50
C LEU A 158 5.47 -9.15 -11.94
N GLN A 159 5.05 -7.91 -12.16
CA GLN A 159 5.02 -7.31 -13.49
C GLN A 159 6.42 -7.28 -14.13
N ARG A 160 6.46 -7.26 -15.47
CA ARG A 160 7.69 -7.46 -16.26
C ARG A 160 8.80 -6.47 -15.91
N HIS A 161 8.45 -5.26 -15.49
CA HIS A 161 9.38 -4.16 -15.22
C HIS A 161 10.14 -4.28 -13.88
N PHE A 162 9.69 -5.11 -12.94
CA PHE A 162 10.28 -5.21 -11.61
C PHE A 162 11.36 -6.30 -11.50
N SER A 163 12.21 -6.18 -10.47
CA SER A 163 13.39 -7.01 -10.25
C SER A 163 13.06 -8.50 -10.18
N SER A 164 14.00 -9.32 -10.64
CA SER A 164 13.88 -10.78 -10.60
C SER A 164 13.81 -11.32 -9.17
N GLN A 165 14.36 -10.60 -8.20
CA GLN A 165 14.37 -11.01 -6.79
C GLN A 165 12.95 -11.13 -6.21
N LEU A 166 12.08 -10.16 -6.47
CA LEU A 166 10.67 -10.20 -6.01
C LEU A 166 9.89 -11.34 -6.65
N LYS A 167 10.20 -11.65 -7.92
CA LYS A 167 9.61 -12.81 -8.63
C LYS A 167 10.08 -14.13 -8.02
N MET A 168 11.38 -14.22 -7.69
CA MET A 168 11.94 -15.41 -7.06
C MET A 168 11.36 -15.66 -5.67
N ALA A 169 11.04 -14.62 -4.89
CA ALA A 169 10.36 -14.78 -3.61
C ALA A 169 9.02 -15.52 -3.76
N VAL A 170 8.20 -15.16 -4.75
CA VAL A 170 6.91 -15.83 -5.00
C VAL A 170 7.07 -17.22 -5.61
N PHE A 171 7.88 -17.36 -6.66
CA PHE A 171 8.00 -18.63 -7.38
C PHE A 171 8.91 -19.66 -6.70
N GLY A 172 9.81 -19.20 -5.84
CA GLY A 172 10.78 -20.06 -5.14
C GLY A 172 10.37 -20.38 -3.71
N GLU A 173 10.01 -19.36 -2.92
CA GLU A 173 9.86 -19.50 -1.46
C GLU A 173 8.38 -19.55 -1.03
N HIS A 174 7.51 -18.76 -1.67
CA HIS A 174 6.10 -18.61 -1.33
C HIS A 174 5.15 -19.18 -2.40
N MET A 175 5.40 -20.40 -2.86
CA MET A 175 4.57 -21.04 -3.91
C MET A 175 3.11 -21.26 -3.49
N ASN A 176 2.83 -21.31 -2.18
CA ASN A 176 1.47 -21.47 -1.66
C ASN A 176 0.62 -20.23 -1.91
N THR A 177 1.23 -19.05 -1.95
CA THR A 177 0.61 -17.79 -2.39
C THR A 177 -0.07 -17.96 -3.76
N LEU A 178 0.58 -18.64 -4.72
CA LEU A 178 0.00 -18.86 -6.06
C LEU A 178 -1.22 -19.78 -6.06
N ARG A 179 -1.33 -20.70 -5.08
CA ARG A 179 -2.53 -21.53 -4.91
C ARG A 179 -3.68 -20.75 -4.28
N ALA A 180 -3.38 -19.83 -3.37
CA ALA A 180 -4.36 -18.98 -2.71
C ALA A 180 -4.85 -17.82 -3.58
N LEU A 181 -4.06 -17.41 -4.60
CA LEU A 181 -4.44 -16.54 -5.71
C LEU A 181 -5.48 -17.22 -6.62
N GLY A 182 -6.65 -17.57 -6.10
CA GLY A 182 -7.80 -18.04 -6.89
C GLY A 182 -8.45 -16.94 -7.75
N VAL A 183 -7.66 -15.96 -8.22
CA VAL A 183 -8.15 -14.75 -8.87
C VAL A 183 -8.41 -15.04 -10.36
N PRO A 184 -9.63 -14.83 -10.88
CA PRO A 184 -9.87 -14.90 -12.32
C PRO A 184 -9.05 -13.80 -13.02
N PHE A 185 -8.29 -14.20 -14.04
CA PHE A 185 -7.33 -13.41 -14.82
C PHE A 185 -7.84 -12.01 -15.27
N GLN A 186 -9.17 -11.84 -15.38
CA GLN A 186 -9.82 -10.58 -15.77
C GLN A 186 -9.58 -9.42 -14.79
N GLN A 187 -9.43 -9.66 -13.48
CA GLN A 187 -9.17 -8.57 -12.52
C GLN A 187 -7.71 -8.10 -12.56
N VAL A 188 -6.78 -8.98 -12.94
CA VAL A 188 -5.37 -8.65 -13.16
C VAL A 188 -5.21 -7.74 -14.40
N CYS A 189 -6.03 -7.95 -15.44
CA CYS A 189 -5.99 -7.15 -16.67
C CYS A 189 -6.59 -5.74 -16.54
N LEU A 190 -7.49 -5.47 -15.59
CA LEU A 190 -8.05 -4.12 -15.43
C LEU A 190 -7.00 -3.08 -14.97
N THR A 191 -5.97 -3.52 -14.24
CA THR A 191 -4.77 -2.72 -13.97
C THR A 191 -3.81 -2.60 -15.16
N MET A 192 -3.97 -3.42 -16.20
CA MET A 192 -3.07 -3.49 -17.36
C MET A 192 -3.60 -2.75 -18.60
N ASP A 193 -4.92 -2.71 -18.82
CA ASP A 193 -5.55 -2.11 -20.02
C ASP A 193 -6.10 -0.67 -19.80
N ALA A 194 -6.16 -0.17 -18.56
CA ALA A 194 -6.62 1.19 -18.28
C ALA A 194 -5.74 2.29 -18.96
N GLY A 195 -4.53 1.94 -19.41
CA GLY A 195 -3.65 2.82 -20.18
C GLY A 195 -4.06 3.04 -21.64
N LYS A 196 -5.12 2.40 -22.17
CA LYS A 196 -5.48 2.52 -23.60
C LYS A 196 -6.93 2.87 -23.95
N GLN A 197 -7.83 3.08 -23.00
CA GLN A 197 -9.25 3.28 -23.33
C GLN A 197 -9.86 4.65 -23.02
N ILE A 198 -9.08 5.66 -22.63
CA ILE A 198 -9.61 7.03 -22.44
C ILE A 198 -8.86 8.05 -23.31
N THR A 199 -8.80 7.78 -24.61
CA THR A 199 -8.64 8.82 -25.63
C THR A 199 -9.59 8.53 -26.79
N GLN A 200 -10.88 8.67 -26.53
CA GLN A 200 -11.82 9.10 -27.56
C GLN A 200 -12.55 10.33 -27.01
N PRO A 201 -12.24 11.55 -27.47
CA PRO A 201 -13.08 12.69 -27.18
C PRO A 201 -14.42 12.47 -27.90
N LEU A 202 -15.51 12.46 -27.14
CA LEU A 202 -16.86 12.62 -27.67
C LEU A 202 -16.95 14.04 -28.26
N TYR A 203 -16.70 14.15 -29.55
CA TYR A 203 -17.22 15.20 -30.42
C TYR A 203 -17.74 14.52 -31.68
N ARG A 204 -19.04 14.21 -31.69
CA ARG A 204 -19.96 14.34 -32.83
C ARG A 204 -21.39 14.29 -32.32
#